data_AF-A0A7W0JLW6-F1
#
_entry.id   AF-A0A7W0JLW6-F1
#
_cell.length_a   1.000
_cell.length_b   1.000
_cell.length_c   1.000
_cell.angle_alpha   90.00
_cell.angle_beta   90.00
_cell.angle_gamma   90.00
#
_symmetry.space_group_name_H-M   'P 1'
#
loop_
_entity.id
_entity.type
_entity.pdbx_description
1 polymer ?
#
loop_
_entity_poly.entity_id
_entity_poly.type
_entity_poly.pdbx_seq_one_letter_code
_entity_poly.pdbx_strand_id
1 'polypeptide(L)'
;RGQVPDLFTPDGFVAGQMIVRALTEAKGDNVDRMISALEGWSFVGPKGQQSIRQSDHAMIQPMFQVKLVANGNRFTPKVIARIKGQFVAPPEKK
;
A
#
# COMPACT_ATOMS: atom_id res chain seq x y z
N ARG A 1 -0.85 -22.67 4.25
CA ARG A 1 0.61 -22.91 4.10
C ARG A 1 1.33 -21.91 5.00
N GLY A 2 2.24 -22.33 5.87
CA GLY A 2 2.98 -21.44 6.79
C GLY A 2 4.13 -20.67 6.14
N GLN A 3 3.91 -20.12 4.95
CA GLN A 3 4.92 -19.39 4.18
C GLN A 3 4.98 -17.93 4.62
N VAL A 4 6.17 -17.34 4.58
CA VAL A 4 6.36 -15.90 4.83
C VAL A 4 5.66 -15.11 3.72
N PRO A 5 4.90 -14.04 4.04
CA PRO A 5 4.34 -13.12 3.06
C PRO A 5 5.41 -12.57 2.11
N ASP A 6 5.17 -12.67 0.81
CA ASP A 6 6.07 -12.13 -0.22
C ASP A 6 5.63 -10.73 -0.66
N LEU A 7 6.34 -10.12 -1.62
CA LEU A 7 6.20 -8.74 -2.07
C LEU A 7 4.75 -8.28 -2.31
N PHE A 8 3.91 -9.13 -2.90
CA PHE A 8 2.52 -8.79 -3.25
C PHE A 8 1.48 -9.12 -2.17
N THR A 9 1.87 -9.85 -1.12
CA THR A 9 0.93 -10.22 -0.04
C THR A 9 0.42 -9.00 0.74
N PRO A 10 1.27 -8.01 1.09
CA PRO A 10 0.82 -6.74 1.67
C PRO A 10 -0.20 -5.99 0.80
N ASP A 11 -0.03 -6.01 -0.52
CA ASP A 11 -0.90 -5.27 -1.44
C ASP A 11 -2.30 -5.91 -1.48
N GLY A 12 -2.37 -7.24 -1.49
CA GLY A 12 -3.64 -7.98 -1.38
C GLY A 12 -4.34 -7.73 -0.04
N PHE A 13 -3.60 -7.63 1.07
CA PHE A 13 -4.16 -7.27 2.37
C PHE A 13 -4.78 -5.87 2.35
N VAL A 14 -4.05 -4.90 1.80
CA VAL A 14 -4.52 -3.51 1.65
C VAL A 14 -5.75 -3.43 0.76
N ALA A 15 -5.77 -4.14 -0.38
CA ALA A 15 -6.94 -4.19 -1.25
C ALA A 15 -8.17 -4.75 -0.52
N GLY A 16 -8.00 -5.80 0.29
CA GLY A 16 -9.06 -6.33 1.15
C GLY A 16 -9.58 -5.30 2.15
N GLN A 17 -8.68 -4.57 2.82
CA GLN A 17 -9.07 -3.47 3.73
C GLN A 17 -9.88 -2.38 3.00
N MET A 18 -9.45 -2.00 1.79
CA MET A 18 -10.13 -0.99 0.97
C MET A 18 -11.53 -1.43 0.54
N ILE A 19 -11.69 -2.69 0.12
CA ILE A 19 -13.01 -3.24 -0.27
C ILE A 19 -13.96 -3.20 0.93
N VAL A 20 -13.52 -3.66 2.10
CA VAL A 20 -14.35 -3.63 3.32
C VAL A 20 -14.73 -2.19 3.70
N ARG A 21 -13.78 -1.25 3.65
CA ARG A 21 -14.03 0.18 3.90
C ARG A 21 -15.09 0.73 2.96
N ALA A 22 -14.90 0.55 1.65
CA ALA A 22 -15.81 1.06 0.64
C ALA A 22 -17.24 0.51 0.83
N LEU A 23 -17.38 -0.80 1.03
CA LEU A 23 -18.68 -1.42 1.24
C LEU A 23 -19.35 -0.97 2.55
N THR A 24 -18.58 -0.77 3.61
CA THR A 24 -19.11 -0.38 4.93
C THR A 24 -19.58 1.06 4.93
N GLU A 25 -18.79 1.99 4.39
CA GLU A 25 -19.12 3.42 4.39
C GLU A 25 -20.16 3.78 3.33
N ALA A 26 -20.17 3.07 2.19
CA ALA A 26 -21.08 3.34 1.08
C ALA A 26 -22.27 2.36 0.97
N LYS A 27 -22.43 1.43 1.91
CA LYS A 27 -23.45 0.36 1.91
C LYS A 27 -23.41 -0.60 0.70
N GLY A 28 -22.44 -0.44 -0.21
CA GLY A 28 -22.22 -1.30 -1.37
C GLY A 28 -23.26 -1.18 -2.49
N ASP A 29 -24.11 -0.15 -2.49
CA ASP A 29 -25.19 0.03 -3.48
C ASP A 29 -24.84 0.99 -4.62
N ASN A 30 -23.80 1.80 -4.46
CA ASN A 30 -23.43 2.85 -5.40
C ASN A 30 -21.89 3.00 -5.49
N VAL A 31 -21.37 2.93 -6.72
CA VAL A 31 -19.92 2.98 -6.99
C VAL A 31 -19.32 4.36 -6.70
N ASP A 32 -20.02 5.45 -7.00
CA ASP A 32 -19.52 6.81 -6.76
C ASP A 32 -19.36 7.09 -5.25
N ARG A 33 -20.27 6.56 -4.43
CA ARG A 33 -20.15 6.60 -2.96
C ARG A 33 -18.98 5.75 -2.47
N MET A 34 -18.74 4.59 -3.08
CA MET A 34 -17.59 3.74 -2.76
C MET A 34 -16.25 4.42 -3.10
N ILE A 35 -16.18 5.12 -4.23
CA ILE A 35 -15.01 5.93 -4.61
C ILE A 35 -14.80 7.05 -3.58
N SER A 36 -15.87 7.80 -3.28
CA SER A 36 -15.83 8.90 -2.30
C SER A 36 -15.41 8.44 -0.90
N ALA A 37 -15.71 7.19 -0.52
CA ALA A 37 -15.30 6.62 0.76
C ALA A 37 -13.80 6.30 0.85
N LEU A 38 -13.12 6.19 -0.30
CA LEU A 38 -11.70 5.87 -0.41
C LEU A 38 -10.83 7.08 -0.71
N GLU A 39 -11.33 8.06 -1.46
CA GLU A 39 -10.57 9.27 -1.79
C GLU A 39 -10.11 10.03 -0.53
N GLY A 40 -8.80 10.28 -0.42
CA GLY A 40 -8.20 10.95 0.74
C GLY A 40 -8.12 10.09 2.00
N TRP A 41 -8.65 8.86 1.97
CA TRP A 41 -8.62 7.98 3.14
C TRP A 41 -7.18 7.59 3.50
N SER A 42 -6.87 7.70 4.79
CA SER A 42 -5.56 7.38 5.38
C SER A 42 -5.72 6.26 6.40
N PHE A 43 -4.85 5.25 6.32
CA PHE A 43 -4.95 4.05 7.13
C PHE A 43 -3.58 3.38 7.35
N VAL A 44 -3.52 2.44 8.29
CA VAL A 44 -2.31 1.64 8.57
C VAL A 44 -2.45 0.28 7.90
N GLY A 45 -1.54 -0.02 6.97
CA GLY A 45 -1.38 -1.33 6.35
C GLY A 45 -0.05 -1.99 6.72
N PRO A 46 0.29 -3.16 6.16
CA PRO A 46 1.49 -3.91 6.52
C PRO A 46 2.81 -3.17 6.26
N LYS A 47 2.83 -2.25 5.29
CA LYS A 47 3.99 -1.37 5.00
C LYS A 47 4.05 -0.13 5.91
N GLY A 48 3.02 0.12 6.72
CA GLY A 48 2.84 1.29 7.58
C GLY A 48 1.71 2.21 7.10
N GLN A 49 1.82 3.50 7.42
CA GLN A 49 0.84 4.51 7.03
C GLN A 49 0.74 4.63 5.51
N GLN A 50 -0.48 4.57 4.99
CA GLN A 50 -0.80 4.70 3.58
C GLN A 50 -1.98 5.66 3.40
N SER A 51 -2.11 6.23 2.21
CA SER A 51 -3.27 7.03 1.83
C SER A 51 -3.58 6.91 0.34
N ILE A 52 -4.86 7.01 -0.02
CA ILE A 52 -5.27 7.10 -1.42
C ILE A 52 -5.32 8.57 -1.82
N ARG A 53 -4.48 8.98 -2.77
CA ARG A 53 -4.48 10.35 -3.29
C ARG A 53 -5.76 10.60 -4.07
N GLN A 54 -6.47 11.67 -3.75
CA GLN A 54 -7.76 11.96 -4.36
C GLN A 54 -7.68 12.27 -5.86
N SER A 55 -6.65 12.99 -6.32
CA SER A 55 -6.56 13.48 -7.70
C SER A 55 -6.38 12.40 -8.77
N ASP A 56 -5.72 11.29 -8.43
CA ASP A 56 -5.39 10.23 -9.40
C ASP A 56 -5.45 8.82 -8.84
N HIS A 57 -5.96 8.67 -7.62
CA HIS A 57 -6.10 7.41 -6.89
C HIS A 57 -4.79 6.65 -6.65
N ALA A 58 -3.65 7.34 -6.72
CA ALA A 58 -2.37 6.75 -6.38
C ALA A 58 -2.31 6.34 -4.90
N MET A 59 -1.82 5.12 -4.64
CA MET A 59 -1.53 4.67 -3.27
C MET A 59 -0.22 5.28 -2.78
N ILE A 60 -0.32 6.28 -1.90
CA ILE A 60 0.83 6.91 -1.27
C ILE A 60 1.25 6.06 -0.07
N GLN A 61 2.45 5.50 -0.15
CA GLN A 61 2.93 4.50 0.79
C GLN A 61 4.44 4.58 0.95
N PRO A 62 5.00 4.18 2.10
CA PRO A 62 6.43 4.12 2.27
C PRO A 62 7.06 3.08 1.34
N MET A 63 8.25 3.40 0.85
CA MET A 63 9.08 2.49 0.07
C MET A 63 10.35 2.16 0.83
N PHE A 64 10.93 1.00 0.53
CA PHE A 64 12.08 0.46 1.25
C PHE A 64 13.24 0.26 0.29
N GLN A 65 14.37 0.87 0.61
CA GLN A 65 15.62 0.57 -0.07
C GLN A 65 16.25 -0.65 0.60
N VAL A 66 16.59 -1.64 -0.21
CA VAL A 66 17.11 -2.93 0.25
C VAL A 66 18.47 -3.19 -0.36
N LYS A 67 19.40 -3.67 0.46
CA LYS A 67 20.66 -4.27 0.01
C LYS A 67 20.56 -5.79 0.14
N LEU A 68 20.88 -6.50 -0.93
CA LEU A 68 21.03 -7.95 -0.88
C LEU A 68 22.37 -8.29 -0.22
N VAL A 69 22.33 -9.14 0.81
CA VAL A 69 23.51 -9.60 1.55
C VAL A 69 23.66 -11.10 1.33
N ALA A 70 24.85 -11.54 0.92
CA ALA A 70 25.15 -12.96 0.78
C ALA A 70 25.11 -13.66 2.15
N ASN A 71 24.45 -14.81 2.19
CA ASN A 71 24.36 -15.71 3.33
C ASN A 71 24.53 -17.14 2.83
N GLY A 72 25.79 -17.60 2.76
CA GLY A 72 26.16 -18.82 2.05
C GLY A 72 25.79 -18.74 0.57
N ASN A 73 25.04 -19.73 0.08
CA ASN A 73 24.58 -19.81 -1.31
C ASN A 73 23.27 -19.04 -1.58
N ARG A 74 22.84 -18.15 -0.67
CA ARG A 74 21.60 -17.38 -0.79
C ARG A 74 21.85 -15.89 -0.59
N PHE A 75 20.93 -15.07 -1.09
CA PHE A 75 20.88 -13.64 -0.77
C PHE A 75 19.71 -13.36 0.17
N THR A 76 19.95 -12.59 1.22
CA THR A 76 18.91 -12.12 2.15
C THR A 76 18.77 -10.61 2.02
N PRO A 77 17.54 -10.08 1.89
CA PRO A 77 17.33 -8.64 1.84
C PRO A 77 17.57 -8.02 3.22
N LYS A 78 18.44 -7.00 3.28
CA LYS A 78 18.60 -6.11 4.45
C LYS A 78 18.06 -4.73 4.09
N VAL A 79 17.05 -4.27 4.81
CA VAL A 79 16.53 -2.89 4.67
C VAL A 79 17.63 -1.92 5.12
N ILE A 80 17.95 -0.95 4.26
CA ILE A 80 18.94 0.09 4.55
C ILE A 80 18.30 1.47 4.73
N ALA A 81 17.15 1.70 4.12
CA ALA A 81 16.39 2.92 4.32
C ALA A 81 14.89 2.67 4.16
N ARG A 82 14.09 3.41 4.92
CA ARG A 82 12.65 3.56 4.73
C ARG A 82 12.38 5.00 4.27
N ILE A 83 11.78 5.15 3.12
CA ILE A 83 11.48 6.45 2.52
C ILE A 83 9.98 6.71 2.70
N LYS A 84 9.62 7.87 3.26
CA LYS A 84 8.20 8.25 3.47
C LYS A 84 7.51 8.41 2.13
N GLY A 85 6.22 8.05 2.06
CA GLY A 85 5.45 8.02 0.82
C GLY A 85 5.47 9.33 0.03
N GLN A 86 5.41 10.49 0.71
CA GLN A 86 5.45 11.80 0.06
C GLN A 86 6.71 12.04 -0.81
N PHE A 87 7.83 11.40 -0.50
CA PHE A 87 9.10 11.58 -1.23
C PHE A 87 9.28 10.59 -2.39
N VAL A 88 8.40 9.58 -2.47
CA VAL A 88 8.42 8.53 -3.51
C VAL A 88 7.09 8.46 -4.24
N ALA A 89 6.22 9.46 -4.03
CA ALA A 89 4.95 9.57 -4.70
C ALA A 89 5.18 9.75 -6.21
N PRO A 90 4.48 9.00 -7.07
CA PRO A 90 4.48 9.27 -8.50
C PRO A 90 4.03 10.71 -8.78
N PRO A 91 4.58 11.35 -9.83
CA PRO A 91 4.14 12.69 -10.23
C PRO A 91 2.67 12.66 -10.64
N GLU A 92 1.94 13.72 -10.33
CA GLU A 92 0.59 13.93 -10.85
C GLU A 92 0.69 14.35 -12.32
N LYS A 93 -0.31 13.98 -13.11
CA LYS A 93 -0.44 14.51 -14.47
C LYS A 93 -0.61 16.04 -14.37
N LYS A 94 0.12 16.76 -15.21
CA LYS A 94 -0.07 18.20 -15.40
C LYS A 94 -1.37 18.48 -16.14
#